data_AF-S6GHF7-F1
#
_entry.id   AF-S6GHF7-F1
#
_cell.length_a   1.000
_cell.length_b   1.000
_cell.length_c   1.000
_cell.angle_alpha   90.00
_cell.angle_beta   90.00
_cell.angle_gamma   90.00
#
_symmetry.space_group_name_H-M   'P 1'
#
loop_
_entity.id
_entity.type
_entity.pdbx_description
1 polymer ?
#
loop_
_entity_poly.entity_id
_entity_poly.type
_entity_poly.pdbx_seq_one_letter_code
_entity_poly.pdbx_strand_id
1 'polypeptide(L)'
;MALTDLVKQHSYDALELLFLGEVTRYIDLDSIVSNKRKHIGCFPLLYDGTKSGDSLSIEAEIELDHGVKYIKRCATKETLESTKRIADAKFDFYVKELESDVWEQISDDERYLSKLLGSNYKKNYGLFHYIEQEENTTMLKSRGESKQEKIDHLFDVEDYRKKIEKLTKLKKSVATLKTPAKKTTLDTLLTALNSLKRESLPDSSNLIPHTRLIETKKFPWDGETVDFSTGTYAQWTSESGILVRLKYLKENCDDFLNNRYNDNIKKKLALKSKELIPLLQFGHRLDGIDQYQIEIDLCEDAKQYVDNSKSGLVKLVARNLILPKKSIRKKLPEHLKFEEFESQVGELKTLLESSDQLSQHLSQLESSRAQYLEDHDTYNKQLDLNESECPTCGHDWLSHEELLTQFKIQEQALASILKASNSSLQKNIQAIETKYLSPVISICTDIINVGKSQIDYKTTICKLDEKQINQLNRLKMTFDEYQIDLSSYYLPSFDLLIDIQTDILIEKVKTLYKQGKRMNIFCTANHMLLSRLNSTSV
;
A
#
# COMPACT_ATOMS: atom_id res chain seq x y z
N MET A 1 11.77 -70.86 23.99
CA MET A 1 13.03 -70.32 23.43
C MET A 1 12.79 -69.36 22.27
N ALA A 2 11.86 -69.59 21.34
CA ALA A 2 11.65 -68.69 20.19
C ALA A 2 10.96 -67.32 20.48
N LEU A 3 10.24 -67.18 21.60
CA LEU A 3 9.58 -65.91 21.97
C LEU A 3 10.54 -64.88 22.62
N THR A 4 11.62 -65.34 23.24
CA THR A 4 12.62 -64.46 23.88
C THR A 4 13.57 -63.80 22.89
N ASP A 5 13.82 -64.43 21.74
CA ASP A 5 14.74 -63.89 20.72
C ASP A 5 14.06 -62.79 19.87
N LEU A 6 12.74 -62.91 19.62
CA LEU A 6 11.98 -61.89 18.90
C LEU A 6 11.95 -60.55 19.68
N VAL A 7 11.71 -60.60 21.00
CA VAL A 7 11.65 -59.41 21.85
C VAL A 7 13.01 -58.70 21.95
N LYS A 8 14.11 -59.48 22.02
CA LYS A 8 15.46 -58.92 22.04
C LYS A 8 15.78 -58.19 20.73
N GLN A 9 15.47 -58.79 19.58
CA GLN A 9 15.80 -58.16 18.30
C GLN A 9 15.00 -56.87 18.04
N HIS A 10 13.71 -56.85 18.39
CA HIS A 10 12.88 -55.64 18.32
C HIS A 10 13.35 -54.51 19.25
N SER A 11 13.95 -54.84 20.41
CA SER A 11 14.51 -53.81 21.30
C SER A 11 15.74 -53.11 20.71
N TYR A 12 16.57 -53.81 19.93
CA TYR A 12 17.70 -53.21 19.24
C TYR A 12 17.26 -52.34 18.06
N ASP A 13 16.28 -52.80 17.28
CA ASP A 13 15.68 -51.98 16.22
C ASP A 13 15.10 -50.69 16.80
N ALA A 14 14.52 -50.75 18.01
CA ALA A 14 13.96 -49.60 18.68
C ALA A 14 15.05 -48.59 19.12
N LEU A 15 16.15 -49.08 19.69
CA LEU A 15 17.30 -48.23 20.05
C LEU A 15 17.99 -47.65 18.80
N GLU A 16 18.12 -48.44 17.73
CA GLU A 16 18.70 -47.99 16.47
C GLU A 16 17.85 -46.86 15.87
N LEU A 17 16.52 -47.04 15.86
CA LEU A 17 15.60 -45.99 15.43
C LEU A 17 15.75 -44.74 16.30
N LEU A 18 15.88 -44.90 17.62
CA LEU A 18 15.99 -43.79 18.55
C LEU A 18 17.26 -42.94 18.31
N PHE A 19 18.42 -43.59 18.15
CA PHE A 19 19.70 -42.88 18.01
C PHE A 19 20.02 -42.46 16.56
N LEU A 20 19.73 -43.32 15.58
CA LEU A 20 20.08 -43.07 14.18
C LEU A 20 18.93 -42.46 13.38
N GLY A 21 17.68 -42.59 13.85
CA GLY A 21 16.49 -42.15 13.13
C GLY A 21 16.03 -43.13 12.06
N GLU A 22 16.75 -44.23 11.87
CA GLU A 22 16.50 -45.26 10.88
C GLU A 22 16.82 -46.65 11.44
N VAL A 23 16.30 -47.71 10.80
CA VAL A 23 16.62 -49.10 11.16
C VAL A 23 17.21 -49.80 9.95
N THR A 24 18.52 -50.05 9.99
CA THR A 24 19.30 -50.53 8.84
C THR A 24 18.76 -51.84 8.28
N ARG A 25 18.35 -52.77 9.17
CA ARG A 25 17.80 -54.07 8.78
C ARG A 25 16.58 -53.96 7.86
N TYR A 26 15.65 -53.04 8.15
CA TYR A 26 14.45 -52.86 7.32
C TYR A 26 14.75 -52.10 6.03
N ILE A 27 15.70 -51.17 6.05
CA ILE A 27 16.18 -50.48 4.84
C ILE A 27 16.85 -51.48 3.89
N ASP A 28 17.69 -52.37 4.42
CA ASP A 28 18.35 -53.41 3.63
C ASP A 28 17.35 -54.41 3.07
N LEU A 29 16.38 -54.85 3.87
CA LEU A 29 15.29 -55.72 3.40
C LEU A 29 14.45 -55.04 2.31
N ASP A 30 14.10 -53.76 2.47
CA ASP A 30 13.41 -52.98 1.43
C ASP A 30 14.27 -52.93 0.16
N SER A 31 15.58 -52.71 0.27
CA SER A 31 16.49 -52.66 -0.89
C SER A 31 16.60 -53.99 -1.65
N ILE A 32 16.49 -55.12 -0.94
CA ILE A 32 16.59 -56.47 -1.51
C ILE A 32 15.25 -56.92 -2.11
N VAL A 33 14.13 -56.61 -1.45
CA VAL A 33 12.77 -57.06 -1.84
C VAL A 33 12.14 -56.12 -2.88
N SER A 34 12.40 -54.82 -2.79
CA SER A 34 11.83 -53.83 -3.69
C SER A 34 12.56 -53.84 -5.03
N ASN A 35 12.07 -54.65 -5.96
CA ASN A 35 12.46 -54.64 -7.37
C ASN A 35 11.88 -53.40 -8.10
N LYS A 36 12.12 -52.22 -7.53
CA LYS A 36 11.83 -50.84 -7.99
C LYS A 36 10.41 -50.54 -8.54
N ARG A 37 9.42 -51.43 -8.40
CA ARG A 37 8.09 -51.26 -9.04
C ARG A 37 6.86 -51.60 -8.18
N LYS A 38 6.99 -52.10 -6.94
CA LYS A 38 5.84 -52.28 -6.03
C LYS A 38 6.21 -51.84 -4.61
N HIS A 39 5.33 -51.05 -4.02
CA HIS A 39 5.40 -50.51 -2.66
C HIS A 39 4.88 -51.56 -1.66
N ILE A 40 5.56 -51.74 -0.54
CA ILE A 40 5.04 -52.47 0.63
C ILE A 40 4.27 -51.44 1.45
N GLY A 41 2.94 -51.59 1.50
CA GLY A 41 1.96 -50.58 1.91
C GLY A 41 2.03 -50.04 3.33
N CYS A 42 2.99 -50.43 4.17
CA CYS A 42 3.12 -49.88 5.53
C CYS A 42 4.57 -49.90 6.05
N PHE A 43 4.87 -49.02 7.00
CA PHE A 43 6.13 -49.06 7.75
C PHE A 43 6.14 -50.30 8.67
N PRO A 44 7.11 -51.22 8.57
CA PRO A 44 7.04 -52.54 9.22
C PRO A 44 6.95 -52.56 10.75
N LEU A 45 7.33 -51.48 11.42
CA LEU A 45 7.24 -51.34 12.88
C LEU A 45 5.91 -50.76 13.35
N LEU A 46 5.02 -50.35 12.42
CA LEU A 46 3.69 -49.87 12.76
C LEU A 46 2.76 -51.08 13.03
N TYR A 47 2.07 -51.07 14.16
CA TYR A 47 1.11 -52.13 14.49
C TYR A 47 -0.13 -52.06 13.59
N ASP A 48 -0.54 -53.17 12.98
CA ASP A 48 -1.65 -53.20 12.02
C ASP A 48 -3.00 -52.70 12.58
N GLY A 49 -3.20 -52.78 13.90
CA GLY A 49 -4.43 -52.31 14.58
C GLY A 49 -4.48 -50.81 14.90
N THR A 50 -3.46 -50.04 14.50
CA THR A 50 -3.32 -48.61 14.82
C THR A 50 -4.39 -47.77 14.11
N LYS A 51 -5.09 -46.87 14.82
CA LYS A 51 -6.14 -46.00 14.24
C LYS A 51 -5.54 -44.71 13.67
N SER A 52 -6.33 -44.00 12.86
CA SER A 52 -5.91 -42.68 12.35
C SER A 52 -5.84 -41.69 13.53
N GLY A 53 -4.74 -40.94 13.61
CA GLY A 53 -4.38 -40.06 14.72
C GLY A 53 -3.46 -40.68 15.77
N ASP A 54 -3.24 -42.01 15.75
CA ASP A 54 -2.29 -42.66 16.64
C ASP A 54 -0.84 -42.49 16.11
N SER A 55 0.14 -42.59 17.02
CA SER A 55 1.55 -42.39 16.72
C SER A 55 2.43 -43.55 17.19
N LEU A 56 3.45 -43.89 16.40
CA LEU A 56 4.53 -44.76 16.83
C LEU A 56 5.55 -43.91 17.58
N SER A 57 5.83 -44.25 18.84
CA SER A 57 6.84 -43.57 19.65
C SER A 57 7.76 -44.54 20.38
N ILE A 58 9.04 -44.18 20.44
CA ILE A 58 10.07 -44.86 21.24
C ILE A 58 10.64 -43.84 22.20
N GLU A 59 10.68 -44.21 23.47
CA GLU A 59 11.17 -43.37 24.56
C GLU A 59 12.23 -44.15 25.33
N ALA A 60 13.34 -43.49 25.67
CA ALA A 60 14.36 -44.07 26.54
C ALA A 60 14.88 -43.06 27.56
N GLU A 61 15.22 -43.58 28.72
CA GLU A 61 15.99 -42.90 29.74
C GLU A 61 17.48 -43.25 29.57
N ILE A 62 18.33 -42.24 29.53
CA ILE A 62 19.78 -42.41 29.39
C ILE A 62 20.46 -41.74 30.57
N GLU A 63 21.18 -42.55 31.33
CA GLU A 63 22.09 -42.08 32.37
C GLU A 63 23.47 -41.80 31.75
N LEU A 64 23.93 -40.56 31.86
CA LEU A 64 25.26 -40.12 31.43
C LEU A 64 26.05 -39.63 32.65
N ASP A 65 27.37 -39.52 32.53
CA ASP A 65 28.25 -39.03 33.61
C ASP A 65 27.87 -37.64 34.17
N HIS A 66 27.01 -36.92 33.45
CA HIS A 66 26.62 -35.53 33.67
C HIS A 66 25.10 -35.38 33.88
N GLY A 67 24.38 -36.48 34.14
CA GLY A 67 22.98 -36.50 34.54
C GLY A 67 22.10 -37.42 33.68
N VAL A 68 20.87 -37.63 34.14
CA VAL A 68 19.85 -38.43 33.45
C VAL A 68 19.10 -37.56 32.43
N LYS A 69 18.89 -38.08 31.22
CA LYS A 69 18.12 -37.44 30.14
C LYS A 69 17.10 -38.40 29.57
N TYR A 70 15.93 -37.86 29.21
CA TYR A 70 14.89 -38.60 28.50
C TYR A 70 14.86 -38.18 27.04
N ILE A 71 14.90 -39.14 26.13
CA ILE A 71 14.83 -38.90 24.70
C ILE A 71 13.69 -39.70 24.08
N LYS A 72 13.07 -39.13 23.05
CA LYS A 72 11.93 -39.70 22.37
C LYS A 72 12.01 -39.47 20.86
N ARG A 73 11.66 -40.48 20.09
CA ARG A 73 11.30 -40.33 18.67
C ARG A 73 9.86 -40.71 18.44
N CYS A 74 9.16 -39.92 17.63
CA CYS A 74 7.74 -40.12 17.37
C CYS A 74 7.39 -39.80 15.91
N ALA A 75 6.50 -40.58 15.31
CA ALA A 75 5.89 -40.28 14.02
C ALA A 75 4.42 -40.72 14.01
N THR A 76 3.56 -39.94 13.37
CA THR A 76 2.14 -40.28 13.24
C THR A 76 1.93 -41.35 12.17
N LYS A 77 0.86 -42.13 12.30
CA LYS A 77 0.46 -43.15 11.33
C LYS A 77 0.39 -42.58 9.90
N GLU A 78 -0.23 -41.42 9.73
CA GLU A 78 -0.44 -40.81 8.41
C GLU A 78 0.90 -40.45 7.75
N THR A 79 1.87 -39.99 8.54
CA THR A 79 3.21 -39.66 8.04
C THR A 79 3.94 -40.91 7.57
N LEU A 80 3.87 -42.00 8.34
CA LEU A 80 4.52 -43.26 8.01
C LEU A 80 3.86 -43.96 6.81
N GLU A 81 2.53 -43.94 6.69
CA GLU A 81 1.81 -44.50 5.53
C GLU A 81 2.03 -43.69 4.24
N SER A 82 2.25 -42.38 4.35
CA SER A 82 2.54 -41.53 3.18
C SER A 82 3.94 -41.75 2.59
N THR A 83 4.81 -42.45 3.31
CA THR A 83 6.22 -42.61 2.95
C THR A 83 6.40 -43.69 1.87
N LYS A 84 7.15 -43.38 0.82
CA LYS A 84 7.36 -44.28 -0.34
C LYS A 84 8.43 -45.35 -0.14
N ARG A 85 9.40 -45.13 0.74
CA ARG A 85 10.47 -46.07 1.10
C ARG A 85 10.72 -46.04 2.58
N ILE A 86 11.18 -47.14 3.16
CA ILE A 86 11.44 -47.19 4.61
C ILE A 86 12.51 -46.16 5.01
N ALA A 87 13.53 -45.95 4.17
CA ALA A 87 14.58 -44.95 4.39
C ALA A 87 14.09 -43.49 4.35
N ASP A 88 12.91 -43.23 3.77
CA ASP A 88 12.36 -41.87 3.67
C ASP A 88 11.50 -41.51 4.90
N ALA A 89 11.31 -42.45 5.84
CA ALA A 89 10.47 -42.24 7.01
C ALA A 89 11.11 -41.23 7.96
N LYS A 90 10.33 -40.23 8.37
CA LYS A 90 10.80 -39.16 9.26
C LYS A 90 10.17 -39.29 10.63
N PHE A 91 11.02 -39.26 11.65
CA PHE A 91 10.64 -39.29 13.06
C PHE A 91 11.09 -38.00 13.74
N ASP A 92 10.14 -37.31 14.35
CA ASP A 92 10.41 -36.12 15.14
C ASP A 92 11.12 -36.51 16.44
N PHE A 93 12.20 -35.79 16.78
CA PHE A 93 13.02 -36.04 17.96
C PHE A 93 12.68 -35.05 19.08
N TYR A 94 12.45 -35.59 20.27
CA TYR A 94 12.10 -34.83 21.47
C TYR A 94 13.01 -35.19 22.64
N VAL A 95 13.23 -34.22 23.51
CA VAL A 95 14.03 -34.38 24.72
C VAL A 95 13.27 -33.84 25.92
N LYS A 96 13.45 -34.48 27.08
CA LYS A 96 12.89 -34.06 28.36
C LYS A 96 13.96 -34.14 29.44
N GLU A 97 14.01 -33.12 30.29
CA GLU A 97 14.87 -33.11 31.49
C GLU A 97 14.14 -33.70 32.69
N LEU A 98 14.86 -34.29 33.65
CA LEU A 98 14.29 -34.99 34.80
C LEU A 98 13.29 -34.13 35.61
N GLU A 99 13.53 -32.83 35.74
CA GLU A 99 12.72 -31.90 36.54
C GLU A 99 11.54 -31.27 35.75
N SER A 100 11.45 -31.48 34.44
CA SER A 100 10.42 -30.91 33.57
C SER A 100 9.49 -32.01 33.08
N ASP A 101 8.17 -31.78 33.09
CA ASP A 101 7.21 -32.73 32.51
C ASP A 101 6.95 -32.51 31.00
N VAL A 102 7.64 -31.54 30.40
CA VAL A 102 7.40 -31.07 29.02
C VAL A 102 8.47 -31.62 28.07
N TRP A 103 8.01 -32.18 26.94
CA TRP A 103 8.87 -32.63 25.85
C TRP A 103 9.19 -31.48 24.89
N GLU A 104 10.47 -31.23 24.66
CA GLU A 104 10.94 -30.20 23.71
C GLU A 104 11.36 -30.84 22.39
N GLN A 105 10.80 -30.38 21.27
CA GLN A 105 11.18 -30.85 19.94
C GLN A 105 12.52 -30.24 19.53
N ILE A 106 13.45 -31.07 19.08
CA ILE A 106 14.75 -30.62 18.57
C ILE A 106 14.75 -30.76 17.05
N SER A 107 14.98 -29.64 16.35
CA SER A 107 14.98 -29.61 14.88
C SER A 107 16.26 -30.15 14.24
N ASP A 108 17.39 -30.15 14.96
CA ASP A 108 18.70 -30.67 14.51
C ASP A 108 19.17 -31.74 15.51
N ASP A 109 18.59 -32.93 15.37
CA ASP A 109 18.82 -34.10 16.21
C ASP A 109 20.27 -34.61 16.10
N GLU A 110 20.86 -34.59 14.90
CA GLU A 110 22.24 -35.02 14.66
C GLU A 110 23.25 -34.16 15.43
N ARG A 111 23.09 -32.83 15.42
CA ARG A 111 23.98 -31.94 16.18
C ARG A 111 23.80 -32.13 17.68
N TYR A 112 22.57 -32.33 18.15
CA TYR A 112 22.27 -32.57 19.56
C TYR A 112 22.90 -33.88 20.05
N LEU A 113 22.65 -34.99 19.35
CA LEU A 113 23.21 -36.30 19.69
C LEU A 113 24.73 -36.33 19.54
N SER A 114 25.30 -35.63 18.56
CA SER A 114 26.77 -35.49 18.43
C SER A 114 27.41 -34.75 19.61
N LYS A 115 26.68 -33.82 20.24
CA LYS A 115 27.14 -33.15 21.46
C LYS A 115 26.99 -34.06 22.68
N LEU A 116 25.93 -34.86 22.72
CA LEU A 116 25.60 -35.73 23.86
C LEU A 116 26.46 -37.01 23.89
N LEU A 117 26.67 -37.64 22.75
CA LEU A 117 27.32 -38.96 22.60
C LEU A 117 28.66 -38.89 21.84
N GLY A 118 29.04 -37.70 21.35
CA GLY A 118 30.27 -37.46 20.58
C GLY A 118 30.05 -37.42 19.06
N SER A 119 30.93 -36.74 18.32
CA SER A 119 30.79 -36.51 16.87
C SER A 119 30.80 -37.79 16.02
N ASN A 120 31.27 -38.90 16.58
CA ASN A 120 31.32 -40.21 15.92
C ASN A 120 30.25 -41.17 16.45
N TYR A 121 29.23 -40.70 17.17
CA TYR A 121 28.25 -41.58 17.82
C TYR A 121 27.56 -42.53 16.84
N LYS A 122 27.24 -42.10 15.61
CA LYS A 122 26.66 -42.98 14.58
C LYS A 122 27.60 -44.13 14.19
N LYS A 123 28.89 -43.83 13.98
CA LYS A 123 29.93 -44.82 13.69
C LYS A 123 30.14 -45.77 14.87
N ASN A 124 30.20 -45.22 16.08
CA ASN A 124 30.39 -45.99 17.31
C ASN A 124 29.20 -46.89 17.60
N TYR A 125 27.97 -46.39 17.40
CA TYR A 125 26.73 -47.16 17.59
C TYR A 125 26.74 -48.40 16.70
N GLY A 126 27.01 -48.22 15.39
CA GLY A 126 27.16 -49.33 14.46
C GLY A 126 28.27 -50.30 14.87
N LEU A 127 29.42 -49.80 15.33
CA LEU A 127 30.55 -50.64 15.75
C LEU A 127 30.24 -51.51 16.97
N PHE A 128 29.68 -50.94 18.03
CA PHE A 128 29.44 -51.65 19.30
C PHE A 128 28.24 -52.60 19.23
N HIS A 129 27.16 -52.21 18.54
CA HIS A 129 25.95 -53.04 18.44
C HIS A 129 26.10 -54.17 17.40
N TYR A 130 27.00 -54.02 16.43
CA TYR A 130 27.39 -55.10 15.50
C TYR A 130 28.17 -56.23 16.19
N ILE A 131 28.83 -55.95 17.32
CA ILE A 131 29.56 -56.96 18.11
C ILE A 131 28.60 -57.78 18.99
N GLU A 132 27.48 -57.21 19.43
CA GLU A 132 26.53 -57.86 20.35
C GLU A 132 25.45 -58.71 19.64
N GLN A 133 25.06 -58.41 18.40
CA GLN A 133 24.11 -59.22 17.62
C GLN A 133 24.77 -60.43 16.93
N GLU A 134 25.24 -61.45 17.66
CA GLU A 134 25.59 -62.82 17.18
C GLU A 134 26.24 -63.02 15.76
N GLU A 135 26.89 -62.01 15.17
CA GLU A 135 27.58 -62.09 13.87
C GLU A 135 29.04 -62.57 13.99
N ASN A 136 29.42 -63.12 15.15
CA ASN A 136 30.74 -63.73 15.36
C ASN A 136 31.03 -64.84 14.33
N THR A 137 30.01 -65.50 13.78
CA THR A 137 30.20 -66.54 12.74
C THR A 137 30.21 -65.99 11.32
N THR A 138 29.58 -64.85 11.04
CA THR A 138 29.56 -64.22 9.71
C THR A 138 30.91 -63.58 9.38
N MET A 139 31.55 -62.93 10.36
CA MET A 139 32.91 -62.42 10.21
C MET A 139 33.90 -63.57 9.95
N LEU A 140 33.77 -64.72 10.61
CA LEU A 140 34.65 -65.88 10.39
C LEU A 140 34.47 -66.53 9.01
N LYS A 141 33.26 -66.49 8.43
CA LYS A 141 32.91 -67.12 7.14
C LYS A 141 33.11 -66.23 5.91
N SER A 142 33.30 -64.93 6.04
CA SER A 142 33.48 -64.02 4.89
C SER A 142 34.86 -64.15 4.22
N ARG A 143 34.94 -63.83 2.91
CA ARG A 143 36.20 -63.80 2.14
C ARG A 143 37.16 -62.74 2.71
N GLY A 144 38.47 -62.97 2.57
CA GLY A 144 39.52 -62.14 3.19
C GLY A 144 39.39 -60.63 2.94
N GLU A 145 38.92 -60.21 1.76
CA GLU A 145 38.71 -58.79 1.42
C GLU A 145 37.58 -58.15 2.25
N SER A 146 36.46 -58.83 2.42
CA SER A 146 35.34 -58.36 3.26
C SER A 146 35.71 -58.35 4.75
N LYS A 147 36.56 -59.28 5.20
CA LYS A 147 37.13 -59.26 6.55
C LYS A 147 37.99 -58.02 6.75
N GLN A 148 38.80 -57.67 5.75
CA GLN A 148 39.71 -56.54 5.83
C GLN A 148 38.96 -55.20 5.83
N GLU A 149 37.89 -55.05 5.06
CA GLU A 149 37.04 -53.84 5.12
C GLU A 149 36.33 -53.68 6.49
N LYS A 150 35.82 -54.77 7.06
CA LYS A 150 35.21 -54.76 8.40
C LYS A 150 36.22 -54.47 9.51
N ILE A 151 37.44 -55.00 9.40
CA ILE A 151 38.55 -54.71 10.30
C ILE A 151 39.01 -53.25 10.13
N ASP A 152 39.12 -52.76 8.90
CA ASP A 152 39.53 -51.38 8.60
C ASP A 152 38.51 -50.36 9.17
N HIS A 153 37.21 -50.71 9.14
CA HIS A 153 36.15 -49.95 9.82
C HIS A 153 36.26 -50.03 11.36
N LEU A 154 36.64 -51.19 11.91
CA LEU A 154 36.80 -51.40 13.35
C LEU A 154 37.97 -50.61 13.94
N PHE A 155 39.05 -50.44 13.18
CA PHE A 155 40.28 -49.76 13.60
C PHE A 155 40.43 -48.33 13.06
N ASP A 156 39.37 -47.78 12.44
CA ASP A 156 39.31 -46.40 11.91
C ASP A 156 40.50 -46.06 10.97
N VAL A 157 40.92 -47.03 10.14
CA VAL A 157 42.09 -46.89 9.23
C VAL A 157 41.73 -46.25 7.89
N GLU A 158 40.43 -46.01 7.67
CA GLU A 158 39.87 -45.52 6.41
C GLU A 158 40.42 -44.13 6.02
N ASP A 159 40.63 -43.26 7.01
CA ASP A 159 41.20 -41.92 6.80
C ASP A 159 42.64 -41.97 6.29
N TYR A 160 43.43 -42.94 6.74
CA TYR A 160 44.79 -43.13 6.25
C TYR A 160 44.80 -43.63 4.81
N ARG A 161 43.91 -44.56 4.45
CA ARG A 161 43.77 -45.03 3.06
C ARG A 161 43.31 -43.90 2.13
N LYS A 162 42.34 -43.08 2.55
CA LYS A 162 41.89 -41.90 1.78
C LYS A 162 43.03 -40.91 1.53
N LYS A 163 43.87 -40.65 2.54
CA LYS A 163 45.07 -39.80 2.38
C LYS A 163 46.08 -40.39 1.40
N ILE A 164 46.36 -41.68 1.49
CA ILE A 164 47.28 -42.38 0.56
C ILE A 164 46.74 -42.32 -0.88
N GLU A 165 45.45 -42.57 -1.07
CA GLU A 165 44.82 -42.51 -2.38
C GLU A 165 44.90 -41.09 -2.97
N LYS A 166 44.66 -40.07 -2.15
CA LYS A 166 44.79 -38.66 -2.56
C LYS A 166 46.23 -38.32 -2.98
N LEU A 167 47.23 -38.80 -2.24
CA LEU A 167 48.64 -38.60 -2.57
C LEU A 167 49.04 -39.33 -3.87
N THR A 168 48.54 -40.54 -4.10
CA THR A 168 48.80 -41.26 -5.36
C THR A 168 48.12 -40.61 -6.56
N LYS A 169 46.90 -40.09 -6.41
CA LYS A 169 46.22 -39.29 -7.45
C LYS A 169 47.02 -38.03 -7.78
N LEU A 170 47.47 -37.28 -6.77
CA LEU A 170 48.34 -36.11 -6.94
C LEU A 170 49.64 -36.47 -7.67
N LYS A 171 50.30 -37.56 -7.29
CA LYS A 171 51.53 -38.02 -7.95
C LYS A 171 51.29 -38.33 -9.44
N LYS A 172 50.19 -39.02 -9.78
CA LYS A 172 49.81 -39.30 -11.17
C LYS A 172 49.52 -38.01 -11.94
N SER A 173 48.77 -37.08 -11.38
CA SER A 173 48.48 -35.78 -12.01
C SER A 173 49.74 -34.98 -12.27
N VAL A 174 50.66 -34.88 -11.30
CA VAL A 174 51.96 -34.20 -11.49
C VAL A 174 52.80 -34.87 -12.57
N ALA A 175 52.81 -36.20 -12.64
CA ALA A 175 53.53 -36.92 -13.70
C ALA A 175 52.99 -36.58 -15.09
N THR A 176 51.66 -36.47 -15.27
CA THR A 176 51.05 -36.06 -16.55
C THR A 176 51.28 -34.59 -16.93
N LEU A 177 51.75 -33.77 -15.99
CA LEU A 177 52.13 -32.37 -16.23
C LEU A 177 53.61 -32.23 -16.59
N LYS A 178 54.45 -33.20 -16.23
CA LYS A 178 55.89 -33.24 -16.52
C LYS A 178 56.24 -33.92 -17.86
N THR A 179 55.27 -34.14 -18.72
CA THR A 179 55.48 -34.74 -20.05
C THR A 179 56.21 -33.76 -20.97
N PRO A 180 57.22 -34.18 -21.76
CA PRO A 180 57.97 -33.30 -22.67
C PRO A 180 57.08 -32.48 -23.60
N ALA A 181 55.99 -33.08 -24.09
CA ALA A 181 55.01 -32.44 -24.97
C ALA A 181 54.34 -31.19 -24.34
N LYS A 182 53.99 -31.25 -23.04
CA LYS A 182 53.37 -30.10 -22.35
C LYS A 182 54.37 -29.00 -22.07
N LYS A 183 55.64 -29.34 -21.86
CA LYS A 183 56.72 -28.35 -21.73
C LYS A 183 56.90 -27.58 -23.03
N THR A 184 56.93 -28.27 -24.16
CA THR A 184 56.96 -27.61 -25.48
C THR A 184 55.73 -26.73 -25.72
N THR A 185 54.52 -27.15 -25.33
CA THR A 185 53.32 -26.31 -25.46
C THR A 185 53.42 -25.05 -24.59
N LEU A 186 53.92 -25.18 -23.35
CA LEU A 186 54.12 -24.06 -22.44
C LEU A 186 55.16 -23.07 -23.01
N ASP A 187 56.28 -23.58 -23.51
CA ASP A 187 57.32 -22.76 -24.15
C ASP A 187 56.75 -22.02 -25.38
N THR A 188 55.94 -22.68 -26.21
CA THR A 188 55.28 -22.02 -27.36
C THR A 188 54.30 -20.93 -26.93
N LEU A 189 53.50 -21.16 -25.88
CA LEU A 189 52.57 -20.17 -25.33
C LEU A 189 53.31 -18.99 -24.70
N LEU A 190 54.45 -19.23 -24.03
CA LEU A 190 55.31 -18.17 -23.50
C LEU A 190 55.89 -17.31 -24.63
N THR A 191 56.37 -17.92 -25.73
CA THR A 191 56.83 -17.14 -26.89
C THR A 191 55.72 -16.32 -27.52
N ALA A 192 54.50 -16.86 -27.65
CA ALA A 192 53.35 -16.14 -28.18
C ALA A 192 52.91 -14.99 -27.26
N LEU A 193 52.91 -15.19 -25.95
CA LEU A 193 52.63 -14.13 -24.97
C LEU A 193 53.68 -13.01 -25.10
N ASN A 194 54.97 -13.37 -25.21
CA ASN A 194 56.07 -12.41 -25.35
C ASN A 194 56.07 -11.67 -26.70
N SER A 195 55.52 -12.23 -27.77
CA SER A 195 55.32 -11.50 -29.03
C SER A 195 54.14 -10.54 -28.93
N LEU A 196 52.99 -10.99 -28.43
CA LEU A 196 51.81 -10.16 -28.18
C LEU A 196 52.10 -8.98 -27.25
N LYS A 197 52.90 -9.20 -26.20
CA LYS A 197 53.35 -8.15 -25.27
C LYS A 197 54.20 -7.11 -25.98
N ARG A 198 55.03 -7.51 -26.95
CA ARG A 198 55.83 -6.58 -27.77
C ARG A 198 55.00 -5.82 -28.80
N GLU A 199 53.97 -6.44 -29.37
CA GLU A 199 53.07 -5.78 -30.34
C GLU A 199 52.07 -4.82 -29.68
N SER A 200 51.63 -5.11 -28.45
CA SER A 200 50.59 -4.32 -27.75
C SER A 200 51.12 -3.12 -26.95
N LEU A 201 52.43 -3.07 -26.69
CA LEU A 201 53.10 -1.95 -26.04
C LEU A 201 53.74 -1.07 -27.13
N PRO A 202 53.47 0.25 -27.17
CA PRO A 202 54.18 1.12 -28.11
C PRO A 202 55.68 1.06 -27.84
N ASP A 203 56.50 1.18 -28.89
CA ASP A 203 57.96 1.25 -28.78
C ASP A 203 58.33 2.23 -27.66
N SER A 204 59.23 1.79 -26.77
CA SER A 204 59.65 2.45 -25.52
C SER A 204 60.22 3.87 -25.66
N SER A 205 60.15 4.46 -26.85
CA SER A 205 60.56 5.81 -27.20
C SER A 205 59.53 6.90 -26.87
N ASN A 206 58.24 6.57 -26.61
CA ASN A 206 57.21 7.56 -26.27
C ASN A 206 56.51 7.20 -24.94
N LEU A 207 57.19 7.39 -23.81
CA LEU A 207 56.59 7.33 -22.48
C LEU A 207 55.65 8.53 -22.31
N ILE A 208 54.36 8.34 -22.57
CA ILE A 208 53.32 9.33 -22.26
C ILE A 208 53.18 9.36 -20.73
N PRO A 209 53.27 10.52 -20.06
CA PRO A 209 53.05 10.61 -18.62
C PRO A 209 51.64 10.11 -18.27
N HIS A 210 51.54 9.21 -17.29
CA HIS A 210 50.23 8.79 -16.79
C HIS A 210 49.48 10.00 -16.22
N THR A 211 48.28 10.23 -16.73
CA THR A 211 47.35 11.19 -16.16
C THR A 211 46.09 10.43 -15.80
N ARG A 212 45.73 10.47 -14.52
CA ARG A 212 44.54 9.80 -13.99
C ARG A 212 43.26 10.49 -14.50
N LEU A 213 42.28 9.70 -14.93
CA LEU A 213 41.03 10.22 -15.48
C LEU A 213 40.02 10.66 -14.41
N ILE A 214 40.01 10.00 -13.25
CA ILE A 214 39.07 10.30 -12.15
C ILE A 214 39.84 10.56 -10.86
N GLU A 215 39.90 11.81 -10.42
CA GLU A 215 40.62 12.21 -9.21
C GLU A 215 39.90 11.80 -7.91
N THR A 216 38.57 11.89 -7.90
CA THR A 216 37.72 11.73 -6.70
C THR A 216 37.81 10.35 -6.03
N LYS A 217 38.05 9.28 -6.80
CA LYS A 217 38.13 7.92 -6.26
C LYS A 217 39.12 7.04 -7.02
N LYS A 218 39.96 6.30 -6.29
CA LYS A 218 40.95 5.41 -6.87
C LYS A 218 40.25 4.18 -7.47
N PHE A 219 40.35 4.04 -8.79
CA PHE A 219 39.85 2.86 -9.51
C PHE A 219 41.02 1.99 -9.95
N PRO A 220 40.94 0.65 -9.78
CA PRO A 220 42.04 -0.25 -10.15
C PRO A 220 42.44 -0.21 -11.64
N TRP A 221 41.52 0.22 -12.52
CA TRP A 221 41.76 0.36 -13.96
C TRP A 221 42.27 1.75 -14.39
N ASP A 222 42.29 2.73 -13.48
CA ASP A 222 42.74 4.12 -13.73
C ASP A 222 44.09 4.42 -13.04
N GLY A 223 44.81 3.36 -12.65
CA GLY A 223 46.14 3.44 -12.05
C GLY A 223 47.25 3.43 -13.09
N GLU A 224 48.42 3.97 -12.73
CA GLU A 224 49.63 3.90 -13.55
C GLU A 224 50.06 2.45 -13.81
N THR A 225 49.88 1.59 -12.80
CA THR A 225 50.05 0.14 -12.92
C THR A 225 48.71 -0.54 -12.74
N VAL A 226 48.24 -1.22 -13.79
CA VAL A 226 47.01 -2.02 -13.74
C VAL A 226 47.36 -3.45 -13.34
N ASP A 227 46.77 -3.94 -12.25
CA ASP A 227 46.93 -5.34 -11.83
C ASP A 227 45.94 -6.24 -12.60
N PHE A 228 46.48 -7.18 -13.36
CA PHE A 228 45.71 -8.09 -14.23
C PHE A 228 45.43 -9.42 -13.53
N SER A 229 44.70 -9.37 -12.40
CA SER A 229 44.20 -10.59 -11.77
C SER A 229 43.12 -11.25 -12.64
N THR A 230 43.12 -12.59 -12.69
CA THR A 230 42.22 -13.38 -13.54
C THR A 230 40.75 -13.10 -13.19
N GLY A 231 39.95 -12.69 -14.19
CA GLY A 231 38.51 -12.36 -14.04
C GLY A 231 38.19 -10.87 -13.90
N THR A 232 39.13 -10.04 -13.44
CA THR A 232 38.91 -8.58 -13.26
C THR A 232 38.85 -7.85 -14.60
N TYR A 233 39.63 -8.31 -15.58
CA TYR A 233 39.59 -7.76 -16.95
C TYR A 233 38.20 -7.85 -17.58
N ALA A 234 37.52 -9.00 -17.45
CA ALA A 234 36.19 -9.19 -18.00
C ALA A 234 35.16 -8.22 -17.38
N GLN A 235 35.33 -7.83 -16.12
CA GLN A 235 34.47 -6.82 -15.48
C GLN A 235 34.67 -5.41 -16.06
N TRP A 236 35.84 -5.12 -16.62
CA TRP A 236 36.13 -3.82 -17.21
C TRP A 236 35.80 -3.75 -18.69
N THR A 237 36.12 -4.79 -19.46
CA THR A 237 36.12 -4.78 -20.93
C THR A 237 35.04 -5.62 -21.60
N SER A 238 34.27 -6.44 -20.86
CA SER A 238 33.13 -7.15 -21.46
C SER A 238 32.09 -6.19 -22.03
N GLU A 239 31.16 -6.71 -22.84
CA GLU A 239 30.04 -5.92 -23.41
C GLU A 239 29.23 -5.16 -22.35
N SER A 240 29.17 -5.70 -21.13
CA SER A 240 28.52 -5.07 -19.98
C SER A 240 29.52 -4.46 -18.98
N GLY A 241 30.79 -4.39 -19.35
CA GLY A 241 31.90 -3.93 -18.51
C GLY A 241 31.91 -2.42 -18.26
N ILE A 242 32.63 -2.01 -17.22
CA ILE A 242 32.65 -0.61 -16.75
C ILE A 242 33.14 0.35 -17.83
N LEU A 243 34.19 0.01 -18.58
CA LEU A 243 34.77 0.90 -19.58
C LEU A 243 33.86 1.07 -20.79
N VAL A 244 33.16 0.01 -21.20
CA VAL A 244 32.15 0.07 -22.28
C VAL A 244 30.98 0.95 -21.87
N ARG A 245 30.52 0.86 -20.61
CA ARG A 245 29.47 1.75 -20.07
C ARG A 245 29.92 3.20 -19.99
N LEU A 246 31.16 3.47 -19.57
CA LEU A 246 31.71 4.82 -19.51
C LEU A 246 31.85 5.44 -20.90
N LYS A 247 32.32 4.64 -21.88
CA LYS A 247 32.36 5.04 -23.29
C LYS A 247 30.95 5.39 -23.78
N TYR A 248 29.98 4.51 -23.55
CA TYR A 248 28.58 4.75 -23.92
C TYR A 248 28.00 6.01 -23.25
N LEU A 249 28.28 6.24 -21.96
CA LEU A 249 27.88 7.45 -21.26
C LEU A 249 28.51 8.71 -21.86
N LYS A 250 29.80 8.66 -22.20
CA LYS A 250 30.50 9.80 -22.82
C LYS A 250 29.95 10.10 -24.22
N GLU A 251 29.71 9.06 -25.02
CA GLU A 251 29.16 9.19 -26.37
C GLU A 251 27.71 9.69 -26.38
N ASN A 252 26.95 9.45 -25.31
CA ASN A 252 25.54 9.79 -25.19
C ASN A 252 25.27 10.69 -23.97
N CYS A 253 26.24 11.53 -23.59
CA CYS A 253 26.15 12.37 -22.39
C CYS A 253 25.00 13.37 -22.47
N ASP A 254 24.79 13.96 -23.65
CA ASP A 254 23.71 14.91 -23.90
C ASP A 254 22.34 14.23 -23.74
N ASP A 255 22.17 13.01 -24.25
CA ASP A 255 20.95 12.21 -24.05
C ASP A 255 20.69 11.93 -22.57
N PHE A 256 21.74 11.63 -21.80
CA PHE A 256 21.62 11.43 -20.35
C PHE A 256 21.20 12.71 -19.62
N LEU A 257 21.82 13.85 -19.92
CA LEU A 257 21.47 15.14 -19.34
C LEU A 257 20.04 15.56 -19.72
N ASN A 258 19.66 15.35 -20.98
CA ASN A 258 18.31 15.63 -21.48
C ASN A 258 17.27 14.74 -20.80
N ASN A 259 17.54 13.44 -20.65
CA ASN A 259 16.66 12.53 -19.93
C ASN A 259 16.49 12.93 -18.45
N ARG A 260 17.58 13.28 -17.77
CA ARG A 260 17.52 13.75 -16.37
C ARG A 260 16.73 15.05 -16.23
N TYR A 261 16.90 15.97 -17.17
CA TYR A 261 16.14 17.21 -17.24
C TYR A 261 14.64 16.93 -17.44
N ASN A 262 14.30 16.09 -18.43
CA ASN A 262 12.92 15.70 -18.73
C ASN A 262 12.26 14.97 -17.56
N ASP A 263 12.99 14.11 -16.85
CA ASP A 263 12.48 13.40 -15.67
C ASP A 263 12.24 14.33 -14.49
N ASN A 264 13.05 15.39 -14.33
CA ASN A 264 12.80 16.42 -13.33
C ASN A 264 11.51 17.20 -13.65
N ILE A 265 11.31 17.58 -14.92
CA ILE A 265 10.07 18.21 -15.37
C ILE A 265 8.87 17.29 -15.13
N LYS A 266 8.97 15.99 -15.49
CA LYS A 266 7.88 15.03 -15.24
C LYS A 266 7.52 14.94 -13.77
N LYS A 267 8.50 14.88 -12.88
CA LYS A 267 8.26 14.81 -11.44
C LYS A 267 7.56 16.05 -10.88
N LYS A 268 7.87 17.24 -11.42
CA LYS A 268 7.33 18.51 -10.92
C LYS A 268 6.05 18.97 -11.59
N LEU A 269 5.91 18.71 -12.90
CA LEU A 269 4.87 19.30 -13.75
C LEU A 269 3.95 18.27 -14.43
N ALA A 270 4.33 16.98 -14.52
CA ALA A 270 3.42 15.95 -15.04
C ALA A 270 2.49 15.42 -13.93
N LEU A 271 1.66 16.33 -13.43
CA LEU A 271 0.67 16.09 -12.39
C LEU A 271 -0.48 15.23 -12.93
N LYS A 272 -1.17 14.54 -12.02
CA LYS A 272 -2.39 13.80 -12.38
C LYS A 272 -3.56 14.77 -12.52
N SER A 273 -4.59 14.38 -13.27
CA SER A 273 -5.85 15.16 -13.41
C SER A 273 -6.42 15.61 -12.07
N LYS A 274 -6.31 14.76 -11.04
CA LYS A 274 -6.75 15.01 -9.66
C LYS A 274 -6.15 16.27 -9.01
N GLU A 275 -4.94 16.66 -9.41
CA GLU A 275 -4.21 17.81 -8.89
C GLU A 275 -4.30 19.00 -9.86
N LEU A 276 -4.32 18.71 -11.16
CA LEU A 276 -4.40 19.72 -12.21
C LEU A 276 -5.77 20.38 -12.27
N ILE A 277 -6.86 19.62 -12.12
CA ILE A 277 -8.22 20.14 -12.16
C ILE A 277 -8.44 21.20 -11.06
N PRO A 278 -8.18 20.92 -9.76
CA PRO A 278 -8.32 21.95 -8.72
C PRO A 278 -7.42 23.17 -8.93
N LEU A 279 -6.19 22.97 -9.44
CA LEU A 279 -5.29 24.07 -9.77
C LEU A 279 -5.90 25.00 -10.82
N LEU A 280 -6.46 24.44 -11.88
CA LEU A 280 -7.06 25.21 -12.97
C LEU A 280 -8.44 25.78 -12.61
N GLN A 281 -9.19 25.13 -11.73
CA GLN A 281 -10.48 25.62 -11.22
C GLN A 281 -10.33 26.79 -10.25
N PHE A 282 -9.39 26.68 -9.30
CA PHE A 282 -9.37 27.55 -8.12
C PHE A 282 -8.11 28.41 -8.02
N GLY A 283 -7.01 28.03 -8.69
CA GLY A 283 -5.68 28.59 -8.45
C GLY A 283 -5.58 30.12 -8.59
N HIS A 284 -6.30 30.74 -9.53
CA HIS A 284 -6.28 32.20 -9.72
C HIS A 284 -7.18 32.98 -8.76
N ARG A 285 -8.04 32.31 -7.99
CA ARG A 285 -9.04 32.95 -7.12
C ARG A 285 -8.87 32.59 -5.64
N LEU A 286 -7.74 32.00 -5.26
CA LEU A 286 -7.46 31.63 -3.87
C LEU A 286 -7.44 32.84 -2.92
N ASP A 287 -6.96 34.00 -3.39
CA ASP A 287 -6.90 35.22 -2.55
C ASP A 287 -8.29 35.79 -2.22
N GLY A 288 -9.34 35.36 -2.94
CA GLY A 288 -10.71 35.82 -2.73
C GLY A 288 -11.51 35.03 -1.71
N ILE A 289 -10.96 33.97 -1.10
CA ILE A 289 -11.70 33.04 -0.24
C ILE A 289 -12.41 33.75 0.91
N ASP A 290 -11.74 34.66 1.62
CA ASP A 290 -12.34 35.40 2.74
C ASP A 290 -13.56 36.21 2.29
N GLN A 291 -13.46 36.86 1.12
CA GLN A 291 -14.55 37.64 0.54
C GLN A 291 -15.71 36.74 0.08
N TYR A 292 -15.40 35.57 -0.49
CA TYR A 292 -16.41 34.60 -0.90
C TYR A 292 -17.17 34.03 0.30
N GLN A 293 -16.50 33.80 1.44
CA GLN A 293 -17.17 33.37 2.67
C GLN A 293 -18.22 34.40 3.13
N ILE A 294 -17.88 35.69 3.12
CA ILE A 294 -18.81 36.77 3.46
C ILE A 294 -20.03 36.78 2.53
N GLU A 295 -19.82 36.53 1.23
CA GLU A 295 -20.90 36.49 0.24
C GLU A 295 -21.78 35.25 0.37
N ILE A 296 -21.21 34.10 0.75
CA ILE A 296 -21.96 32.88 1.07
C ILE A 296 -22.84 33.12 2.29
N ASP A 297 -22.27 33.62 3.38
CA ASP A 297 -22.99 33.91 4.62
C ASP A 297 -24.15 34.89 4.37
N LEU A 298 -23.91 35.93 3.55
CA LEU A 298 -24.94 36.88 3.14
C LEU A 298 -26.08 36.19 2.35
N CYS A 299 -25.74 35.27 1.44
CA CYS A 299 -26.73 34.53 0.65
C CYS A 299 -27.54 33.57 1.52
N GLU A 300 -26.90 32.87 2.45
CA GLU A 300 -27.58 31.98 3.42
C GLU A 300 -28.50 32.77 4.35
N ASP A 301 -28.03 33.90 4.88
CA ASP A 301 -28.83 34.82 5.69
C ASP A 301 -30.05 35.32 4.92
N ALA A 302 -29.89 35.70 3.65
CA ALA A 302 -30.97 36.14 2.78
C ALA A 302 -32.00 35.02 2.54
N LYS A 303 -31.54 33.78 2.25
CA LYS A 303 -32.42 32.60 2.10
C LYS A 303 -33.22 32.34 3.36
N GLN A 304 -32.54 32.36 4.52
CA GLN A 304 -33.18 32.15 5.81
C GLN A 304 -34.22 33.24 6.11
N TYR A 305 -33.93 34.50 5.78
CA TYR A 305 -34.85 35.60 5.99
C TYR A 305 -36.11 35.46 5.11
N VAL A 306 -35.93 35.17 3.81
CA VAL A 306 -37.06 34.94 2.88
C VAL A 306 -37.91 33.76 3.35
N ASP A 307 -37.28 32.65 3.76
CA ASP A 307 -38.04 31.47 4.21
C ASP A 307 -38.78 31.73 5.52
N ASN A 308 -38.17 32.42 6.48
CA ASN A 308 -38.85 32.83 7.70
C ASN A 308 -40.05 33.75 7.40
N SER A 309 -39.92 34.63 6.40
CA SER A 309 -40.94 35.63 6.09
C SER A 309 -42.30 35.03 5.68
N LYS A 310 -42.29 33.82 5.12
CA LYS A 310 -43.48 33.00 4.80
C LYS A 310 -44.36 32.69 6.01
N SER A 311 -43.78 32.66 7.21
CA SER A 311 -44.56 32.37 8.42
C SER A 311 -45.56 33.48 8.81
N GLY A 312 -45.50 34.64 8.15
CA GLY A 312 -46.35 35.80 8.41
C GLY A 312 -45.81 36.71 9.49
N LEU A 313 -46.09 38.01 9.38
CA LEU A 313 -45.49 39.06 10.20
C LEU A 313 -45.73 38.88 11.71
N VAL A 314 -46.92 38.44 12.13
CA VAL A 314 -47.22 38.21 13.56
C VAL A 314 -46.33 37.12 14.15
N LYS A 315 -46.09 36.01 13.42
CA LYS A 315 -45.21 34.93 13.89
C LYS A 315 -43.74 35.36 13.92
N LEU A 316 -43.32 36.17 12.95
CA LEU A 316 -41.96 36.74 12.91
C LEU A 316 -41.70 37.64 14.13
N VAL A 317 -42.65 38.50 14.49
CA VAL A 317 -42.53 39.39 15.66
C VAL A 317 -42.50 38.57 16.96
N ALA A 318 -43.41 37.60 17.10
CA ALA A 318 -43.45 36.74 18.29
C ALA A 318 -42.15 35.95 18.50
N ARG A 319 -41.49 35.53 17.41
CA ARG A 319 -40.21 34.81 17.44
C ARG A 319 -38.97 35.73 17.42
N ASN A 320 -39.16 37.05 17.38
CA ASN A 320 -38.10 38.05 17.18
C ASN A 320 -37.22 37.79 15.93
N LEU A 321 -37.83 37.30 14.84
CA LEU A 321 -37.15 36.99 13.57
C LEU A 321 -37.37 38.03 12.46
N ILE A 322 -38.20 39.06 12.73
CA ILE A 322 -38.57 40.07 11.73
C ILE A 322 -37.42 41.01 11.34
N LEU A 323 -36.44 41.23 12.22
CA LEU A 323 -35.35 42.15 11.93
C LEU A 323 -34.23 41.41 11.17
N PRO A 324 -33.77 41.93 10.02
CA PRO A 324 -32.70 41.32 9.25
C PRO A 324 -31.38 41.26 10.05
N LYS A 325 -30.52 40.29 9.74
CA LYS A 325 -29.17 40.18 10.33
C LYS A 325 -28.26 41.33 9.85
N LYS A 326 -27.16 41.57 10.56
CA LYS A 326 -26.20 42.66 10.28
C LYS A 326 -25.64 42.63 8.85
N SER A 327 -25.43 41.44 8.29
CA SER A 327 -25.02 41.19 6.91
C SER A 327 -25.98 41.84 5.91
N ILE A 328 -27.27 41.56 6.04
CA ILE A 328 -28.35 42.11 5.21
C ILE A 328 -28.53 43.60 5.49
N ARG A 329 -28.45 44.05 6.76
CA ARG A 329 -28.59 45.47 7.12
C ARG A 329 -27.65 46.39 6.36
N LYS A 330 -26.40 45.96 6.14
CA LYS A 330 -25.40 46.71 5.36
C LYS A 330 -25.76 46.88 3.88
N LYS A 331 -26.69 46.08 3.36
CA LYS A 331 -27.17 46.12 1.97
C LYS A 331 -28.51 46.83 1.83
N LEU A 332 -29.12 47.27 2.94
CA LEU A 332 -30.36 48.04 2.89
C LEU A 332 -30.07 49.44 2.33
N PRO A 333 -30.95 49.96 1.47
CA PRO A 333 -30.79 51.30 0.93
C PRO A 333 -31.08 52.37 2.00
N GLU A 334 -30.42 53.52 1.91
CA GLU A 334 -30.46 54.58 2.93
C GLU A 334 -31.86 55.14 3.23
N HIS A 335 -32.79 55.03 2.28
CA HIS A 335 -34.18 55.46 2.49
C HIS A 335 -34.95 54.54 3.43
N LEU A 336 -34.49 53.30 3.65
CA LEU A 336 -35.10 52.33 4.54
C LEU A 336 -34.39 52.41 5.89
N LYS A 337 -34.79 53.39 6.72
CA LYS A 337 -34.20 53.65 8.03
C LYS A 337 -34.44 52.48 8.98
N PHE A 338 -33.35 51.78 9.34
CA PHE A 338 -33.42 50.59 10.19
C PHE A 338 -33.96 50.90 11.59
N GLU A 339 -33.59 52.05 12.16
CA GLU A 339 -34.04 52.49 13.48
C GLU A 339 -35.56 52.73 13.51
N GLU A 340 -36.12 53.25 12.41
CA GLU A 340 -37.57 53.45 12.27
C GLU A 340 -38.29 52.12 12.12
N PHE A 341 -37.72 51.16 11.38
CA PHE A 341 -38.25 49.81 11.28
C PHE A 341 -38.26 49.10 12.64
N GLU A 342 -37.16 49.16 13.39
CA GLU A 342 -37.06 48.57 14.73
C GLU A 342 -38.06 49.19 15.71
N SER A 343 -38.24 50.52 15.68
CA SER A 343 -39.26 51.22 16.48
C SER A 343 -40.68 50.74 16.16
N GLN A 344 -41.03 50.65 14.88
CA GLN A 344 -42.36 50.22 14.44
C GLN A 344 -42.65 48.76 14.79
N VAL A 345 -41.63 47.89 14.73
CA VAL A 345 -41.74 46.50 15.23
C VAL A 345 -41.96 46.47 16.74
N GLY A 346 -41.29 47.34 17.49
CA GLY A 346 -41.49 47.48 18.94
C GLY A 346 -42.90 47.93 19.30
N GLU A 347 -43.42 48.95 18.61
CA GLU A 347 -44.81 49.41 18.76
C GLU A 347 -45.80 48.30 18.44
N LEU A 348 -45.60 47.58 17.34
CA LEU A 348 -46.44 46.44 16.97
C LEU A 348 -46.41 45.33 18.04
N LYS A 349 -45.25 45.06 18.63
CA LYS A 349 -45.13 44.05 19.71
C LYS A 349 -45.97 44.45 20.93
N THR A 350 -45.92 45.72 21.34
CA THR A 350 -46.77 46.22 22.45
C THR A 350 -48.26 46.15 22.10
N LEU A 351 -48.62 46.48 20.85
CA LEU A 351 -49.99 46.36 20.33
C LEU A 351 -50.48 44.91 20.36
N LEU A 352 -49.64 43.96 19.94
CA LEU A 352 -49.94 42.53 20.02
C LEU A 352 -50.15 42.10 21.46
N GLU A 353 -49.28 42.48 22.40
CA GLU A 353 -49.41 42.14 23.83
C GLU A 353 -50.67 42.72 24.48
N SER A 354 -51.14 43.88 24.00
CA SER A 354 -52.35 44.56 24.51
C SER A 354 -53.66 44.18 23.80
N SER A 355 -53.59 43.42 22.69
CA SER A 355 -54.73 43.02 21.86
C SER A 355 -55.44 41.78 22.41
N ASP A 356 -56.77 41.70 22.23
CA ASP A 356 -57.56 40.51 22.53
C ASP A 356 -57.03 39.27 21.79
N GLN A 357 -56.99 38.12 22.48
CA GLN A 357 -56.51 36.83 21.94
C GLN A 357 -57.24 36.44 20.65
N LEU A 358 -58.51 36.83 20.51
CA LEU A 358 -59.32 36.57 19.32
C LEU A 358 -58.77 37.29 18.07
N SER A 359 -58.33 38.54 18.22
CA SER A 359 -57.71 39.31 17.14
C SER A 359 -56.34 38.72 16.75
N GLN A 360 -55.55 38.24 17.72
CA GLN A 360 -54.29 37.55 17.45
C GLN A 360 -54.50 36.24 16.67
N HIS A 361 -55.47 35.42 17.07
CA HIS A 361 -55.80 34.18 16.37
C HIS A 361 -56.37 34.43 14.97
N LEU A 362 -57.18 35.47 14.79
CA LEU A 362 -57.71 35.86 13.48
C LEU A 362 -56.60 36.34 12.52
N SER A 363 -55.65 37.16 12.97
CA SER A 363 -54.51 37.56 12.13
C SER A 363 -53.57 36.39 11.81
N GLN A 364 -53.39 35.44 12.74
CA GLN A 364 -52.66 34.21 12.47
C GLN A 364 -53.36 33.34 11.41
N LEU A 365 -54.70 33.24 11.47
CA LEU A 365 -55.50 32.50 10.49
C LEU A 365 -55.37 33.12 9.09
N GLU A 366 -55.44 34.45 8.99
CA GLU A 366 -55.26 35.19 7.73
C GLU A 366 -53.89 34.90 7.11
N SER A 367 -52.81 35.00 7.90
CA SER A 367 -51.45 34.68 7.42
C SER A 367 -51.27 33.21 7.05
N SER A 368 -51.85 32.27 7.81
CA SER A 368 -51.73 30.84 7.55
C SER A 368 -52.47 30.44 6.27
N ARG A 369 -53.59 31.11 5.96
CA ARG A 369 -54.33 30.92 4.71
C ARG A 369 -53.53 31.44 3.51
N ALA A 370 -52.94 32.62 3.62
CA ALA A 370 -52.10 33.18 2.55
C ALA A 370 -50.96 32.23 2.19
N GLN A 371 -50.28 31.67 3.21
CA GLN A 371 -49.23 30.67 3.02
C GLN A 371 -49.74 29.40 2.34
N TYR A 372 -50.89 28.88 2.80
CA TYR A 372 -51.50 27.68 2.23
C TYR A 372 -51.80 27.83 0.72
N LEU A 373 -52.30 28.99 0.30
CA LEU A 373 -52.56 29.27 -1.11
C LEU A 373 -51.28 29.33 -1.93
N GLU A 374 -50.23 29.94 -1.40
CA GLU A 374 -48.94 30.02 -2.09
C GLU A 374 -48.30 28.63 -2.25
N ASP A 375 -48.36 27.79 -1.21
CA ASP A 375 -47.88 26.41 -1.24
C ASP A 375 -48.69 25.55 -2.24
N HIS A 376 -50.01 25.71 -2.26
CA HIS A 376 -50.91 25.02 -3.19
C HIS A 376 -50.66 25.42 -4.65
N ASP A 377 -50.51 26.73 -4.93
CA ASP A 377 -50.15 27.22 -6.26
C ASP A 377 -48.80 26.68 -6.72
N THR A 378 -47.84 26.59 -5.80
CA THR A 378 -46.50 26.04 -6.09
C THR A 378 -46.56 24.56 -6.40
N TYR A 379 -47.35 23.79 -5.65
CA TYR A 379 -47.58 22.36 -5.87
C TYR A 379 -48.26 22.09 -7.23
N ASN A 380 -49.31 22.82 -7.56
CA ASN A 380 -50.03 22.65 -8.84
C ASN A 380 -49.16 23.01 -10.05
N LYS A 381 -48.32 24.06 -9.94
CA LYS A 381 -47.35 24.43 -11.00
C LYS A 381 -46.27 23.37 -11.23
N GLN A 382 -45.91 22.59 -10.21
CA GLN A 382 -44.93 21.51 -10.35
C GLN A 382 -45.49 20.27 -11.04
N LEU A 383 -46.80 20.03 -10.92
CA LEU A 383 -47.47 18.85 -11.46
C LEU A 383 -48.26 19.12 -12.75
N ASP A 384 -48.37 20.39 -13.17
CA ASP A 384 -49.16 20.83 -14.32
C ASP A 384 -50.66 20.43 -14.18
N LEU A 385 -51.16 20.45 -12.94
CA LEU A 385 -52.51 20.05 -12.57
C LEU A 385 -53.38 21.28 -12.28
N ASN A 386 -54.47 21.42 -13.02
CA ASN A 386 -55.53 22.40 -12.76
C ASN A 386 -56.72 21.70 -12.10
N GLU A 387 -56.53 21.21 -10.88
CA GLU A 387 -57.59 20.53 -10.13
C GLU A 387 -58.66 21.53 -9.66
N SER A 388 -59.93 21.15 -9.83
CA SER A 388 -61.12 21.88 -9.38
C SER A 388 -61.55 21.50 -7.96
N GLU A 389 -60.96 20.43 -7.41
CA GLU A 389 -61.28 19.93 -6.07
C GLU A 389 -60.57 20.75 -4.99
N CYS A 390 -61.30 21.12 -3.95
CA CYS A 390 -60.75 21.86 -2.83
C CYS A 390 -59.88 20.95 -1.95
N PRO A 391 -58.58 21.20 -1.85
CA PRO A 391 -57.65 20.35 -1.10
C PRO A 391 -57.90 20.34 0.42
N THR A 392 -58.62 21.33 0.97
CA THR A 392 -58.96 21.39 2.40
C THR A 392 -60.27 20.69 2.76
N CYS A 393 -61.24 20.62 1.84
CA CYS A 393 -62.58 20.08 2.16
C CYS A 393 -63.10 19.03 1.17
N GLY A 394 -62.35 18.69 0.13
CA GLY A 394 -62.73 17.68 -0.88
C GLY A 394 -63.93 18.06 -1.75
N HIS A 395 -64.28 19.36 -1.81
CA HIS A 395 -65.40 19.80 -2.62
C HIS A 395 -64.94 20.18 -4.03
N ASP A 396 -65.50 19.52 -5.04
CA ASP A 396 -65.26 19.83 -6.45
C ASP A 396 -66.02 21.08 -6.88
N TRP A 397 -65.28 22.15 -7.18
CA TRP A 397 -65.81 23.43 -7.63
C TRP A 397 -65.99 23.53 -9.14
N LEU A 398 -65.92 22.39 -9.86
CA LEU A 398 -66.10 22.24 -11.31
C LEU A 398 -64.98 22.87 -12.16
N SER A 399 -64.43 24.01 -11.74
CA SER A 399 -63.29 24.67 -12.37
C SER A 399 -62.29 25.21 -11.35
N HIS A 400 -61.01 25.24 -11.74
CA HIS A 400 -59.96 25.82 -10.92
C HIS A 400 -60.16 27.32 -10.68
N GLU A 401 -60.74 28.04 -11.65
CA GLU A 401 -61.08 29.46 -11.49
C GLU A 401 -62.18 29.69 -10.45
N GLU A 402 -63.21 28.81 -10.39
CA GLU A 402 -64.24 28.88 -9.35
C GLU A 402 -63.68 28.59 -7.96
N LEU A 403 -62.78 27.60 -7.82
CA LEU A 403 -62.08 27.32 -6.57
C LEU A 403 -61.30 28.55 -6.07
N LEU A 404 -60.51 29.19 -6.94
CA LEU A 404 -59.77 30.42 -6.62
C LEU A 404 -60.70 31.58 -6.25
N THR A 405 -61.85 31.68 -6.91
CA THR A 405 -62.86 32.70 -6.61
C THR A 405 -63.48 32.48 -5.22
N GLN A 406 -63.75 31.23 -4.84
CA GLN A 406 -64.26 30.89 -3.51
C GLN A 406 -63.24 31.14 -2.40
N PHE A 407 -61.96 30.87 -2.67
CA PHE A 407 -60.89 31.30 -1.75
C PHE A 407 -60.94 32.81 -1.55
N LYS A 408 -61.05 33.63 -2.62
CA LYS A 408 -61.19 35.10 -2.49
C LYS A 408 -62.43 35.52 -1.71
N ILE A 409 -63.57 34.84 -1.88
CA ILE A 409 -64.80 35.15 -1.12
C ILE A 409 -64.59 34.90 0.38
N GLN A 410 -63.97 33.77 0.74
CA GLN A 410 -63.61 33.49 2.14
C GLN A 410 -62.62 34.52 2.71
N GLU A 411 -61.68 35.00 1.89
CA GLU A 411 -60.75 36.07 2.27
C GLU A 411 -61.49 37.35 2.65
N GLN A 412 -62.44 37.77 1.81
CA GLN A 412 -63.22 38.97 2.04
C GLN A 412 -64.10 38.82 3.29
N ALA A 413 -64.65 37.63 3.53
CA ALA A 413 -65.41 37.34 4.75
C ALA A 413 -64.53 37.44 6.00
N LEU A 414 -63.34 36.82 6.01
CA LEU A 414 -62.38 36.90 7.12
C LEU A 414 -61.90 38.35 7.36
N ALA A 415 -61.56 39.06 6.29
CA ALA A 415 -61.15 40.47 6.36
C ALA A 415 -62.27 41.37 6.92
N SER A 416 -63.54 41.07 6.63
CA SER A 416 -64.69 41.81 7.16
C SER A 416 -64.89 41.61 8.67
N ILE A 417 -64.69 40.38 9.17
CA ILE A 417 -64.74 40.04 10.60
C ILE A 417 -63.58 40.72 11.34
N LEU A 418 -62.39 40.75 10.73
CA LEU A 418 -61.21 41.43 11.28
C LEU A 418 -61.39 42.95 11.37
N LYS A 419 -61.92 43.60 10.33
CA LYS A 419 -62.21 45.04 10.33
C LYS A 419 -63.16 45.46 11.44
N ALA A 420 -64.09 44.60 11.83
CA ALA A 420 -65.04 44.85 12.91
C ALA A 420 -64.39 44.76 14.32
N SER A 421 -63.26 44.05 14.46
CA SER A 421 -62.64 43.79 15.77
C SER A 421 -61.40 44.65 16.07
N ASN A 422 -60.56 45.02 15.09
CA ASN A 422 -59.33 45.79 15.38
C ASN A 422 -58.70 46.48 14.15
N SER A 423 -59.31 47.57 13.67
CA SER A 423 -58.84 48.30 12.47
C SER A 423 -57.44 48.93 12.60
N SER A 424 -56.99 49.25 13.82
CA SER A 424 -55.67 49.85 14.06
C SER A 424 -54.52 48.85 13.95
N LEU A 425 -54.72 47.61 14.45
CA LEU A 425 -53.72 46.54 14.38
C LEU A 425 -53.47 46.13 12.93
N GLN A 426 -54.55 45.91 12.15
CA GLN A 426 -54.42 45.56 10.73
C GLN A 426 -53.72 46.67 9.92
N LYS A 427 -54.05 47.94 10.16
CA LYS A 427 -53.36 49.07 9.50
C LYS A 427 -51.86 49.08 9.81
N ASN A 428 -51.47 48.81 11.07
CA ASN A 428 -50.08 48.75 11.48
C ASN A 428 -49.33 47.57 10.83
N ILE A 429 -49.95 46.38 10.84
CA ILE A 429 -49.42 45.18 10.16
C ILE A 429 -49.18 45.48 8.68
N GLN A 430 -50.21 45.98 7.99
CA GLN A 430 -50.11 46.28 6.56
C GLN A 430 -49.07 47.36 6.25
N ALA A 431 -48.96 48.38 7.10
CA ALA A 431 -47.94 49.43 6.96
C ALA A 431 -46.52 48.86 7.11
N ILE A 432 -46.28 47.99 8.09
CA ILE A 432 -44.96 47.38 8.30
C ILE A 432 -44.63 46.40 7.17
N GLU A 433 -45.61 45.62 6.70
CA GLU A 433 -45.43 44.71 5.58
C GLU A 433 -45.03 45.45 4.31
N THR A 434 -45.79 46.48 3.92
CA THR A 434 -45.56 47.22 2.67
C THR A 434 -44.34 48.13 2.73
N LYS A 435 -44.11 48.83 3.85
CA LYS A 435 -43.02 49.81 3.97
C LYS A 435 -41.67 49.18 4.24
N TYR A 436 -41.62 48.05 4.96
CA TYR A 436 -40.36 47.46 5.41
C TYR A 436 -40.19 46.01 4.97
N LEU A 437 -41.15 45.12 5.26
CA LEU A 437 -40.96 43.69 5.04
C LEU A 437 -40.81 43.35 3.55
N SER A 438 -41.72 43.81 2.70
CA SER A 438 -41.70 43.52 1.25
C SER A 438 -40.43 44.06 0.56
N PRO A 439 -39.97 45.32 0.81
CA PRO A 439 -38.69 45.78 0.29
C PRO A 439 -37.49 44.93 0.75
N VAL A 440 -37.43 44.53 2.03
CA VAL A 440 -36.33 43.69 2.53
C VAL A 440 -36.35 42.30 1.89
N ILE A 441 -37.53 41.70 1.71
CA ILE A 441 -37.70 40.42 0.99
C ILE A 441 -37.24 40.57 -0.47
N SER A 442 -37.60 41.65 -1.14
CA SER A 442 -37.14 41.93 -2.51
C SER A 442 -35.62 41.97 -2.60
N ILE A 443 -34.96 42.72 -1.70
CA ILE A 443 -33.51 42.81 -1.63
C ILE A 443 -32.87 41.44 -1.39
N CYS A 444 -33.43 40.65 -0.46
CA CYS A 444 -32.93 39.31 -0.19
C CYS A 444 -33.08 38.40 -1.42
N THR A 445 -34.20 38.52 -2.14
CA THR A 445 -34.47 37.76 -3.36
C THR A 445 -33.49 38.14 -4.47
N ASP A 446 -33.17 39.42 -4.63
CA ASP A 446 -32.17 39.91 -5.58
C ASP A 446 -30.77 39.38 -5.24
N ILE A 447 -30.39 39.38 -3.96
CA ILE A 447 -29.12 38.80 -3.48
C ILE A 447 -29.04 37.31 -3.85
N ILE A 448 -30.12 36.56 -3.61
CA ILE A 448 -30.18 35.13 -3.93
C ILE A 448 -30.05 34.90 -5.44
N ASN A 449 -30.78 35.67 -6.25
CA ASN A 449 -30.79 35.51 -7.71
C ASN A 449 -29.44 35.87 -8.33
N VAL A 450 -28.81 36.97 -7.90
CA VAL A 450 -27.48 37.38 -8.38
C VAL A 450 -26.41 36.38 -7.97
N GLY A 451 -26.50 35.82 -6.75
CA GLY A 451 -25.55 34.84 -6.24
C GLY A 451 -25.70 33.43 -6.83
N LYS A 452 -26.87 33.09 -7.38
CA LYS A 452 -27.26 31.70 -7.71
C LYS A 452 -26.26 30.96 -8.60
N SER A 453 -25.71 31.60 -9.61
CA SER A 453 -24.78 30.97 -10.57
C SER A 453 -23.34 30.88 -10.05
N GLN A 454 -23.00 31.61 -8.99
CA GLN A 454 -21.63 31.68 -8.47
C GLN A 454 -21.48 30.99 -7.11
N ILE A 455 -22.60 30.77 -6.40
CA ILE A 455 -22.61 30.27 -5.03
C ILE A 455 -21.98 28.89 -4.92
N ASP A 456 -22.21 28.00 -5.89
CA ASP A 456 -21.66 26.64 -5.88
C ASP A 456 -20.13 26.64 -6.00
N TYR A 457 -19.59 27.48 -6.88
CA TYR A 457 -18.15 27.70 -6.98
C TYR A 457 -17.57 28.25 -5.69
N LYS A 458 -18.15 29.33 -5.17
CA LYS A 458 -17.70 29.99 -3.93
C LYS A 458 -17.73 29.02 -2.76
N THR A 459 -18.80 28.23 -2.65
CA THR A 459 -18.93 27.20 -1.61
C THR A 459 -17.89 26.10 -1.77
N THR A 460 -17.56 25.72 -3.00
CA THR A 460 -16.57 24.67 -3.27
C THR A 460 -15.15 25.13 -2.96
N ILE A 461 -14.78 26.36 -3.36
CA ILE A 461 -13.45 26.91 -3.07
C ILE A 461 -13.25 27.17 -1.57
N CYS A 462 -14.30 27.60 -0.83
CA CYS A 462 -14.23 27.82 0.62
C CYS A 462 -14.15 26.51 1.44
N LYS A 463 -14.43 25.35 0.82
CA LYS A 463 -14.23 24.03 1.45
C LYS A 463 -12.78 23.55 1.43
N LEU A 464 -11.89 24.23 0.70
CA LEU A 464 -10.48 23.86 0.64
C LEU A 464 -9.80 24.11 1.99
N ASP A 465 -9.00 23.15 2.45
CA ASP A 465 -8.21 23.32 3.66
C ASP A 465 -6.91 24.11 3.41
N GLU A 466 -6.27 24.59 4.48
CA GLU A 466 -5.06 25.38 4.39
C GLU A 466 -3.89 24.64 3.71
N LYS A 467 -3.84 23.30 3.83
CA LYS A 467 -2.80 22.49 3.17
C LYS A 467 -3.02 22.44 1.66
N GLN A 468 -4.26 22.29 1.23
CA GLN A 468 -4.67 22.29 -0.17
C GLN A 468 -4.39 23.66 -0.80
N ILE A 469 -4.77 24.75 -0.13
CA ILE A 469 -4.49 26.12 -0.61
C ILE A 469 -2.98 26.34 -0.77
N ASN A 470 -2.19 25.96 0.23
CA ASN A 470 -0.72 26.05 0.16
C ASN A 470 -0.13 25.18 -0.95
N GLN A 471 -0.67 23.99 -1.18
CA GLN A 471 -0.26 23.11 -2.27
C GLN A 471 -0.55 23.76 -3.64
N LEU A 472 -1.74 24.32 -3.84
CA LEU A 472 -2.10 24.99 -5.09
C LEU A 472 -1.21 26.21 -5.35
N ASN A 473 -0.91 27.01 -4.32
CA ASN A 473 0.01 28.14 -4.44
C ASN A 473 1.44 27.69 -4.81
N ARG A 474 1.95 26.62 -4.19
CA ARG A 474 3.26 26.04 -4.56
C ARG A 474 3.28 25.54 -6.01
N LEU A 475 2.18 24.92 -6.46
CA LEU A 475 2.08 24.48 -7.85
C LEU A 475 2.10 25.65 -8.81
N LYS A 476 1.36 26.74 -8.56
CA LYS A 476 1.42 27.97 -9.36
C LYS A 476 2.87 28.48 -9.51
N MET A 477 3.56 28.64 -8.38
CA MET A 477 4.97 29.06 -8.38
C MET A 477 5.85 28.09 -9.17
N THR A 478 5.60 26.79 -9.07
CA THR A 478 6.37 25.79 -9.83
C THR A 478 6.14 25.94 -11.33
N PHE A 479 4.91 26.18 -11.80
CA PHE A 479 4.65 26.44 -13.23
C PHE A 479 5.30 27.75 -13.70
N ASP A 480 5.28 28.80 -12.87
CA ASP A 480 5.92 30.08 -13.16
C ASP A 480 7.46 29.95 -13.26
N GLU A 481 8.10 29.13 -12.40
CA GLU A 481 9.53 28.81 -12.48
C GLU A 481 9.94 28.24 -13.85
N TYR A 482 9.03 27.51 -14.50
CA TYR A 482 9.22 26.94 -15.84
C TYR A 482 8.67 27.84 -16.96
N GLN A 483 8.31 29.09 -16.64
CA GLN A 483 7.78 30.09 -17.58
C GLN A 483 6.50 29.63 -18.30
N ILE A 484 5.67 28.81 -17.63
CA ILE A 484 4.36 28.42 -18.13
C ILE A 484 3.32 29.34 -17.48
N ASP A 485 2.78 30.27 -18.28
CA ASP A 485 1.65 31.08 -17.86
C ASP A 485 0.36 30.24 -17.77
N LEU A 486 -0.21 30.15 -16.57
CA LEU A 486 -1.45 29.43 -16.31
C LEU A 486 -2.70 30.24 -16.64
N SER A 487 -2.59 31.55 -16.91
CA SER A 487 -3.71 32.48 -17.08
C SER A 487 -4.72 32.04 -18.14
N SER A 488 -4.23 31.47 -19.25
CA SER A 488 -5.07 30.98 -20.36
C SER A 488 -5.73 29.62 -20.09
N TYR A 489 -5.35 28.93 -19.01
CA TYR A 489 -5.81 27.59 -18.67
C TYR A 489 -6.79 27.57 -17.50
N TYR A 490 -6.88 28.67 -16.75
CA TYR A 490 -7.82 28.78 -15.65
C TYR A 490 -9.26 28.79 -16.11
N LEU A 491 -10.14 28.34 -15.22
CA LEU A 491 -11.59 28.43 -15.43
C LEU A 491 -12.01 29.89 -15.63
N PRO A 492 -12.60 30.26 -16.78
CA PRO A 492 -12.87 31.65 -17.13
C PRO A 492 -14.01 32.26 -16.30
N SER A 493 -14.99 31.44 -15.92
CA SER A 493 -16.19 31.88 -15.18
C SER A 493 -16.29 31.17 -13.81
N PHE A 494 -17.39 31.39 -13.10
CA PHE A 494 -17.73 30.67 -11.85
C PHE A 494 -18.53 29.39 -12.13
N ASP A 495 -18.69 28.98 -13.39
CA ASP A 495 -19.45 27.80 -13.75
C ASP A 495 -18.58 26.53 -13.66
N LEU A 496 -18.87 25.69 -12.68
CA LEU A 496 -18.15 24.42 -12.45
C LEU A 496 -18.47 23.33 -13.48
N LEU A 497 -19.48 23.54 -14.34
CA LEU A 497 -19.86 22.58 -15.38
C LEU A 497 -18.98 22.69 -16.65
N ILE A 498 -18.19 23.76 -16.77
CA ILE A 498 -17.26 23.92 -17.89
C ILE A 498 -16.12 22.91 -17.75
N ASP A 499 -15.91 22.13 -18.81
CA ASP A 499 -14.83 21.16 -18.87
C ASP A 499 -13.46 21.85 -18.92
N ILE A 500 -12.55 21.42 -18.03
CA ILE A 500 -11.19 21.95 -17.97
C ILE A 500 -10.30 21.14 -18.90
N GLN A 501 -9.73 21.82 -19.89
CA GLN A 501 -8.88 21.19 -20.89
C GLN A 501 -7.46 20.96 -20.36
N THR A 502 -7.30 20.00 -19.44
CA THR A 502 -6.01 19.63 -18.85
C THR A 502 -5.00 19.15 -19.89
N ASP A 503 -5.48 18.56 -20.98
CA ASP A 503 -4.64 18.00 -22.04
C ASP A 503 -3.80 19.07 -22.74
N ILE A 504 -4.35 20.28 -22.94
CA ILE A 504 -3.61 21.37 -23.58
C ILE A 504 -2.43 21.82 -22.71
N LEU A 505 -2.63 21.89 -21.39
CA LEU A 505 -1.55 22.22 -20.46
C LEU A 505 -0.51 21.10 -20.43
N ILE A 506 -0.93 19.84 -20.47
CA ILE A 506 -0.02 18.69 -20.55
C ILE A 506 0.81 18.74 -21.83
N GLU A 507 0.21 19.05 -22.97
CA GLU A 507 0.93 19.26 -24.24
C GLU A 507 1.91 20.43 -24.15
N LYS A 508 1.51 21.54 -23.52
CA LYS A 508 2.41 22.67 -23.26
C LYS A 508 3.62 22.25 -22.42
N VAL A 509 3.43 21.45 -21.36
CA VAL A 509 4.53 20.92 -20.54
C VAL A 509 5.45 20.02 -21.38
N LYS A 510 4.90 19.20 -22.29
CA LYS A 510 5.71 18.34 -23.19
C LYS A 510 6.60 19.16 -24.12
N THR A 511 6.23 20.40 -24.48
CA THR A 511 7.10 21.26 -25.31
C THR A 511 8.41 21.65 -24.62
N LEU A 512 8.47 21.56 -23.28
CA LEU A 512 9.70 21.80 -22.52
C LEU A 512 10.67 20.61 -22.59
N TYR A 513 10.23 19.44 -23.05
CA TYR A 513 11.11 18.27 -23.12
C TYR A 513 12.17 18.44 -24.20
N LYS A 514 13.42 18.17 -23.81
CA LYS A 514 14.53 18.10 -24.75
C LYS A 514 14.49 16.78 -25.50
N GLN A 515 14.85 16.80 -26.78
CA GLN A 515 14.98 15.57 -27.56
C GLN A 515 16.08 14.70 -26.96
N GLY A 516 15.77 13.42 -26.74
CA GLY A 516 16.72 12.43 -26.29
C GLY A 516 16.24 11.03 -26.62
N LYS A 517 17.17 10.14 -26.98
CA LYS A 517 16.81 8.72 -27.15
C LYS A 517 16.44 8.14 -25.79
N ARG A 518 15.40 7.30 -25.75
CA ARG A 518 15.03 6.52 -24.56
C ARG A 518 16.19 5.60 -24.24
N MET A 519 17.03 6.03 -23.31
CA MET A 519 18.20 5.28 -22.91
C MET A 519 17.71 4.17 -21.98
N ASN A 520 17.66 2.92 -22.45
CA ASN A 520 17.49 1.74 -21.61
C ASN A 520 18.78 1.56 -20.80
N ILE A 521 19.02 2.46 -19.85
CA ILE A 521 20.06 2.29 -18.85
C ILE A 521 19.51 1.18 -17.95
N PHE A 522 20.04 -0.03 -18.07
CA PHE A 522 19.79 -1.13 -17.15
C PHE A 522 19.90 -0.60 -15.71
N CYS A 523 18.73 -0.44 -15.11
CA CYS A 523 18.53 0.35 -13.91
C CYS A 523 18.70 -0.57 -12.71
N THR A 524 19.81 -0.40 -11.98
CA THR A 524 19.97 -0.74 -10.54
C THR A 524 21.39 -0.38 -10.04
N ALA A 525 22.43 -0.48 -10.88
CA ALA A 525 23.81 -0.26 -10.42
C ALA A 525 24.31 1.21 -10.52
N ASN A 526 23.81 2.00 -11.48
CA ASN A 526 24.31 3.38 -11.68
C ASN A 526 23.83 4.37 -10.60
N HIS A 527 22.70 4.08 -9.94
CA HIS A 527 22.23 4.91 -8.81
C HIS A 527 23.17 4.79 -7.58
N MET A 528 23.86 3.64 -7.40
CA MET A 528 24.87 3.48 -6.35
C MET A 528 26.19 4.19 -6.65
N LEU A 529 26.58 4.27 -7.93
CA LEU A 529 27.81 4.98 -8.31
C LEU A 529 27.68 6.50 -8.14
N LEU A 530 26.52 7.08 -8.47
CA LEU A 530 26.29 8.52 -8.37
C LEU A 530 25.81 9.00 -6.99
N SER A 531 25.02 8.22 -6.23
CA SER A 531 24.69 8.57 -4.84
C SER A 531 25.91 8.62 -3.92
N ARG A 532 26.96 7.87 -4.26
CA ARG A 532 28.25 7.90 -3.56
C ARG A 532 29.19 9.02 -4.00
N LEU A 533 28.97 9.63 -5.17
CA LEU A 533 29.74 10.79 -5.63
C LEU A 533 29.15 12.11 -5.10
N ASN A 534 27.83 12.21 -4.96
CA ASN A 534 27.18 13.41 -4.41
C ASN A 534 27.20 13.52 -2.87
N SER A 535 27.65 12.48 -2.15
CA SER A 535 27.78 12.49 -0.69
C SER A 535 29.13 13.02 -0.18
N THR A 536 29.98 13.53 -1.08
CA THR A 536 31.32 14.06 -0.74
C THR A 536 31.53 15.52 -1.14
N SER A 537 30.45 16.28 -1.38
CA SER A 537 30.49 17.74 -1.40
C SER A 537 29.79 18.31 -0.16
N VAL A 538 30.51 18.29 0.97
CA VAL A 538 30.39 19.24 2.09
C VAL A 538 31.80 19.69 2.42
#